data_AF-A0A535B965-F1
#
_entry.id   AF-A0A535B965-F1
#
_cell.length_a   1.000
_cell.length_b   1.000
_cell.length_c   1.000
_cell.angle_alpha   90.00
_cell.angle_beta   90.00
_cell.angle_gamma   90.00
#
_symmetry.space_group_name_H-M   'P 1'
#
loop_
_entity.id
_entity.type
_entity.pdbx_description
1 polymer ?
#
loop_
_entity_poly.entity_id
_entity_poly.type
_entity_poly.pdbx_seq_one_letter_code
_entity_poly.pdbx_strand_id
1 'polypeptide(L)'
;MTCSICSSSREVDRHHIVPKRMGGSRDATVHAPSNLLALCRRCHRNVHEGGWVVSLSDTELKVTDKRTETEVMRRLYRGGFNAGTFLAGFSRIELVLGDGIRSIAFLDDDQLVEAFRISRTVGKKTWLIQAAILYEAQRRSVYGEGMLLGIARQFEVGVRQAEKYALVWRTFFDREETSEAPPETSMNSVNVDAIFLEEPSWYVVAATESPAPHKWLAYAQDRKAENPRYSISDFRSDIQSVHPPSVENLVPAGDAGERRGRWWQCPWVQPFCTRDGRPIPVEECGCERDRDAAVAVAGRSP
;
A
#
# COMPACT_ATOMS: atom_id res chain seq x y z
N MET A 1 1.29 31.94 13.47
CA MET A 1 0.09 31.11 13.73
C MET A 1 -0.43 30.61 12.38
N THR A 2 -0.81 29.34 12.27
CA THR A 2 -1.35 28.76 11.03
C THR A 2 -2.74 28.20 11.29
N CYS A 3 -3.55 28.08 10.24
CA CYS A 3 -4.87 27.46 10.30
C CYS A 3 -4.74 26.00 10.75
N SER A 4 -5.44 25.62 11.82
CA SER A 4 -5.49 24.26 12.34
C SER A 4 -6.07 23.26 11.34
N ILE A 5 -6.84 23.70 10.34
CA ILE A 5 -7.41 22.83 9.30
C ILE A 5 -6.46 22.72 8.10
N CYS A 6 -6.30 23.79 7.34
CA CYS A 6 -5.56 23.77 6.07
C CYS A 6 -4.10 24.25 6.14
N SER A 7 -3.57 24.55 7.34
CA SER A 7 -2.22 25.06 7.56
C SER A 7 -1.87 26.41 6.92
N SER A 8 -2.81 27.10 6.26
CA SER A 8 -2.62 28.47 5.75
C SER A 8 -2.17 29.42 6.87
N SER A 9 -1.18 30.26 6.59
CA SER A 9 -0.74 31.35 7.49
C SER A 9 -1.49 32.67 7.27
N ARG A 10 -2.36 32.75 6.26
CA ARG A 10 -3.08 33.98 5.89
C ARG A 10 -4.40 34.10 6.64
N GLU A 11 -4.66 35.31 7.17
CA GLU A 11 -5.96 35.72 7.76
C GLU A 11 -6.51 34.70 8.76
N VAL A 12 -5.74 34.44 9.82
CA VAL A 12 -6.07 33.42 10.81
C VAL A 12 -6.70 34.07 12.04
N ASP A 13 -7.93 33.66 12.34
CA ASP A 13 -8.72 34.12 13.49
C ASP A 13 -8.90 32.99 14.52
N ARG A 14 -9.27 33.34 15.75
CA ARG A 14 -9.63 32.37 16.78
C ARG A 14 -11.11 32.01 16.69
N HIS A 15 -11.38 30.73 16.47
CA HIS A 15 -12.71 30.14 16.44
C HIS A 15 -12.98 29.38 17.74
N HIS A 16 -14.15 29.58 18.34
CA HIS A 16 -14.60 28.78 19.48
C HIS A 16 -15.35 27.55 18.95
N ILE A 17 -14.91 26.35 19.34
CA ILE A 17 -15.55 25.09 18.91
C ILE A 17 -16.95 24.98 19.52
N VAL A 18 -17.03 25.19 20.84
CA VAL A 18 -18.29 25.44 21.55
C VAL A 18 -18.56 26.95 21.49
N PRO A 19 -19.59 27.39 20.75
CA PRO A 19 -19.82 28.79 20.48
C PRO A 19 -20.24 29.56 21.73
N LYS A 20 -19.87 30.85 21.78
CA LYS A 20 -20.38 31.80 22.77
C LYS A 20 -21.81 32.18 22.42
N ARG A 21 -22.73 32.07 23.39
CA ARG A 21 -24.10 32.56 23.22
C ARG A 21 -24.14 34.09 23.25
N MET A 22 -25.18 34.67 22.64
CA MET A 22 -25.50 36.10 22.74
C MET A 22 -25.66 36.47 24.23
N GLY A 23 -24.75 37.31 24.76
CA GLY A 23 -24.64 37.62 26.19
C GLY A 23 -23.35 37.11 26.86
N GLY A 24 -22.50 36.39 26.13
CA GLY A 24 -21.29 35.77 26.66
C GLY A 24 -21.58 34.45 27.38
N SER A 25 -20.52 33.69 27.68
CA SER A 25 -20.61 32.49 28.52
C SER A 25 -19.93 32.77 29.85
N ARG A 26 -20.50 32.30 30.97
CA ARG A 26 -19.80 32.25 32.28
C ARG A 26 -19.08 30.92 32.50
N ASP A 27 -19.29 29.97 31.60
CA ASP A 27 -18.65 28.66 31.65
C ASP A 27 -17.16 28.81 31.31
N ALA A 28 -16.30 28.45 32.25
CA ALA A 28 -14.86 28.50 32.10
C ALA A 28 -14.36 27.61 30.94
N THR A 29 -15.08 26.52 30.63
CA THR A 29 -14.72 25.62 29.53
C THR A 29 -14.86 26.29 28.17
N VAL A 30 -15.83 27.20 28.00
CA VAL A 30 -16.02 27.95 26.75
C VAL A 30 -14.87 28.94 26.51
N HIS A 31 -14.23 29.43 27.57
CA HIS A 31 -13.07 30.32 27.46
C HIS A 31 -11.73 29.60 27.55
N ALA A 32 -11.75 28.29 27.81
CA ALA A 32 -10.53 27.50 27.91
C ALA A 32 -9.75 27.52 26.59
N PRO A 33 -8.41 27.54 26.62
CA PRO A 33 -7.59 27.45 25.42
C PRO A 33 -7.89 26.21 24.56
N SER A 34 -8.31 25.10 25.18
CA SER A 34 -8.73 23.87 24.52
C SER A 34 -9.98 24.03 23.65
N ASN A 35 -10.81 25.05 23.90
CA ASN A 35 -12.00 25.34 23.08
C ASN A 35 -11.70 26.28 21.89
N LEU A 36 -10.43 26.66 21.69
CA LEU A 36 -10.04 27.62 20.65
C LEU A 36 -9.22 26.96 19.54
N LEU A 37 -9.64 27.17 18.29
CA LEU A 37 -8.88 26.81 17.10
C LEU A 37 -8.47 28.06 16.31
N ALA A 38 -7.27 28.05 15.77
CA ALA A 38 -6.82 29.07 14.83
C ALA A 38 -7.32 28.67 13.43
N LEU A 39 -8.24 29.40 12.82
CA LEU A 39 -8.79 29.07 11.50
C LEU A 39 -8.60 30.23 10.52
N CYS A 40 -8.19 29.93 9.28
CA CYS A 40 -8.23 30.94 8.23
C CYS A 40 -9.68 31.29 7.87
N ARG A 41 -9.93 32.47 7.31
CA ARG A 41 -11.28 32.94 6.95
C ARG A 41 -12.13 31.93 6.16
N ARG A 42 -11.51 31.19 5.22
CA ARG A 42 -12.19 30.15 4.41
C ARG A 42 -12.67 28.98 5.28
N CYS A 43 -11.77 28.41 6.08
CA CYS A 43 -12.10 27.30 6.97
C CYS A 43 -13.07 27.74 8.06
N HIS A 44 -12.88 28.93 8.62
CA HIS A 44 -13.76 29.50 9.63
C HIS A 44 -15.20 29.63 9.12
N ARG A 45 -15.38 30.14 7.88
CA ARG A 45 -16.68 30.24 7.24
C ARG A 45 -17.36 28.88 7.05
N ASN A 46 -16.64 27.89 6.52
CA ASN A 46 -17.20 26.55 6.30
C ASN A 46 -17.71 25.89 7.60
N VAL A 47 -17.00 26.10 8.71
CA VAL A 47 -17.44 25.62 10.02
C VAL A 47 -18.67 26.41 10.51
N HIS A 48 -18.64 27.74 10.40
CA HIS A 48 -19.73 28.59 10.90
C HIS A 48 -21.03 28.46 10.10
N GLU A 49 -20.94 28.33 8.78
CA GLU A 49 -22.10 28.17 7.88
C GLU A 49 -22.65 26.73 7.87
N GLY A 50 -22.09 25.84 8.69
CA GLY A 50 -22.59 24.47 8.89
C GLY A 50 -22.21 23.49 7.80
N GLY A 51 -21.26 23.83 6.93
CA GLY A 51 -20.71 22.91 5.93
C GLY A 51 -19.82 21.84 6.55
N TRP A 52 -19.04 22.20 7.58
CA TRP A 52 -18.14 21.30 8.30
C TRP A 52 -18.45 21.20 9.78
N VAL A 53 -18.30 20.01 10.34
CA VAL A 53 -18.38 19.73 11.77
C VAL A 53 -16.98 19.46 12.29
N VAL A 54 -16.59 20.16 13.36
CA VAL A 54 -15.29 19.99 14.02
C VAL A 54 -15.47 19.19 15.29
N SER A 55 -14.70 18.11 15.43
CA SER A 55 -14.54 17.34 16.67
C SER A 55 -13.11 17.51 17.16
N LEU A 56 -12.94 17.86 18.44
CA LEU A 56 -11.63 18.00 19.08
C LEU A 56 -11.63 17.21 20.39
N SER A 57 -10.64 16.35 20.54
CA SER A 57 -10.28 15.63 21.76
C SER A 57 -8.80 15.85 22.09
N ASP A 58 -8.34 15.28 23.20
CA ASP A 58 -6.92 15.32 23.58
C ASP A 58 -6.00 14.55 22.61
N THR A 59 -6.57 13.64 21.81
CA THR A 59 -5.84 12.75 20.91
C THR A 59 -6.14 13.01 19.43
N GLU A 60 -7.17 13.80 19.11
CA GLU A 60 -7.58 14.01 17.71
C GLU A 60 -8.28 15.36 17.49
N LEU A 61 -7.92 16.03 16.40
CA LEU A 61 -8.73 17.04 15.74
C LEU A 61 -9.26 16.47 14.43
N LYS A 62 -10.58 16.34 14.29
CA LYS A 62 -11.24 15.81 13.10
C LYS A 62 -12.24 16.82 12.54
N VAL A 63 -12.29 16.93 11.22
CA VAL A 63 -13.26 17.75 10.49
C VAL A 63 -13.99 16.86 9.51
N THR A 64 -15.32 16.85 9.61
CA THR A 64 -16.20 16.05 8.76
C THR A 64 -17.10 16.97 7.94
N ASP A 65 -17.28 16.65 6.66
CA ASP A 65 -18.25 17.33 5.81
C ASP A 65 -19.66 16.87 6.21
N LYS A 66 -20.54 17.82 6.56
CA LYS A 66 -21.87 17.50 7.06
C LYS A 66 -22.76 16.87 5.98
N ARG A 67 -22.54 17.17 4.70
CA ARG A 67 -23.37 16.70 3.59
C ARG A 67 -23.06 15.27 3.19
N THR A 68 -21.79 14.91 3.19
CA THR A 68 -21.30 13.61 2.71
C THR A 68 -20.86 12.70 3.83
N GLU A 69 -20.78 13.22 5.07
CA GLU A 69 -20.25 12.53 6.25
C GLU A 69 -18.79 12.07 6.09
N THR A 70 -18.09 12.57 5.08
CA THR A 70 -16.70 12.21 4.80
C THR A 70 -15.73 13.01 5.66
N GLU A 71 -14.68 12.36 6.14
CA GLU A 71 -13.54 13.00 6.79
C GLU A 71 -12.82 13.92 5.79
N VAL A 72 -12.78 15.22 6.11
CA VAL A 72 -12.12 16.28 5.32
C VAL A 72 -10.71 16.52 5.82
N MET A 73 -10.49 16.32 7.11
CA MET A 73 -9.21 16.49 7.76
C MET A 73 -9.19 15.71 9.07
N ARG A 74 -8.04 15.09 9.37
CA ARG A 74 -7.73 14.65 10.73
C ARG A 74 -6.31 15.05 11.15
N ARG A 75 -6.10 15.29 12.44
CA ARG A 75 -4.78 15.42 13.07
C ARG A 75 -4.79 14.66 14.37
N LEU A 76 -3.92 13.68 14.46
CA LEU A 76 -3.74 12.91 15.67
C LEU A 76 -2.70 13.60 16.57
N TYR A 77 -2.97 13.58 17.86
CA TYR A 77 -2.11 14.05 18.92
C TYR A 77 -1.73 12.87 19.79
N ARG A 78 -0.44 12.76 20.11
CA ARG A 78 0.07 11.74 21.02
C ARG A 78 0.95 12.43 22.06
N GLY A 79 0.63 12.24 23.34
CA GLY A 79 1.44 12.74 24.44
C GLY A 79 2.90 12.27 24.30
N GLY A 80 3.84 13.20 24.38
CA GLY A 80 5.28 12.92 24.26
C GLY A 80 5.79 12.74 22.82
N PHE A 81 4.94 12.77 21.79
CA PHE A 81 5.42 12.78 20.41
C PHE A 81 5.98 14.15 20.03
N ASN A 82 7.23 14.18 19.60
CA ASN A 82 7.89 15.39 19.09
C ASN A 82 8.22 15.22 17.60
N ALA A 83 7.52 15.97 16.75
CA ALA A 83 7.73 15.92 15.30
C ALA A 83 9.16 16.32 14.90
N GLY A 84 9.78 17.28 15.59
CA GLY A 84 11.16 17.70 15.34
C GLY A 84 12.16 16.57 15.62
N THR A 85 12.02 15.89 16.76
CA THR A 85 12.84 14.71 17.09
C THR A 85 12.62 13.57 16.10
N PHE A 86 11.36 13.31 15.72
CA PHE A 86 11.03 12.29 14.73
C PHE A 86 11.70 12.57 13.38
N LEU A 87 11.59 13.80 12.88
CA LEU A 87 12.20 14.20 11.61
C LEU A 87 13.74 14.19 11.67
N ALA A 88 14.33 14.67 12.77
CA ALA A 88 15.78 14.61 12.98
C ALA A 88 16.31 13.17 13.00
N GLY A 89 15.48 12.20 13.39
CA GLY A 89 15.79 10.78 13.32
C GLY A 89 16.09 10.32 11.88
N PHE A 90 15.33 10.79 10.88
CA PHE A 90 15.59 10.45 9.47
C PHE A 90 16.92 11.00 8.99
N SER A 91 17.24 12.25 9.31
CA SER A 91 18.55 12.84 8.97
C SER A 91 19.71 12.07 9.59
N ARG A 92 19.53 11.55 10.81
CA ARG A 92 20.55 10.70 11.46
C ARG A 92 20.70 9.35 10.76
N ILE A 93 19.59 8.73 10.34
CA ILE A 93 19.62 7.47 9.58
C ILE A 93 20.34 7.68 8.25
N GLU A 94 20.01 8.74 7.52
CA GLU A 94 20.66 9.08 6.24
C GLU A 94 22.18 9.22 6.41
N LEU A 95 22.62 9.96 7.42
CA LEU A 95 24.04 10.14 7.72
C LEU A 95 24.73 8.80 8.04
N VAL A 96 24.14 7.98 8.91
CA VAL A 96 24.69 6.67 9.27
C VAL A 96 24.77 5.73 8.07
N LEU A 97 23.76 5.71 7.21
CA LEU A 97 23.77 4.89 5.99
C LEU A 97 24.84 5.38 5.00
N GLY A 98 24.97 6.71 4.84
CA GLY A 98 25.99 7.32 3.99
C GLY A 98 27.41 6.99 4.44
N ASP A 99 27.67 7.04 5.74
CA ASP A 99 28.95 6.64 6.34
C ASP A 99 29.17 5.13 6.20
N GLY A 100 28.14 4.33 6.48
CA GLY A 100 28.16 2.87 6.39
C GLY A 100 28.58 2.37 5.01
N ILE A 101 28.11 3.00 3.92
CA ILE A 101 28.51 2.66 2.55
C ILE A 101 30.03 2.73 2.36
N ARG A 102 30.69 3.74 2.93
CA ARG A 102 32.16 3.90 2.84
C ARG A 102 32.91 2.90 3.71
N SER A 103 32.24 2.30 4.67
CA SER A 103 32.83 1.36 5.63
C SER A 103 32.66 -0.12 5.26
N ILE A 104 31.89 -0.46 4.22
CA ILE A 104 31.58 -1.85 3.83
C ILE A 104 32.87 -2.68 3.63
N ALA A 105 33.91 -2.10 3.04
CA ALA A 105 35.16 -2.81 2.75
C ALA A 105 35.96 -3.23 4.00
N PHE A 106 35.59 -2.75 5.19
CA PHE A 106 36.24 -3.09 6.46
C PHE A 106 35.47 -4.13 7.27
N LEU A 107 34.33 -4.60 6.76
CA LEU A 107 33.53 -5.64 7.41
C LEU A 107 34.11 -7.02 7.10
N ASP A 108 34.06 -7.92 8.08
CA ASP A 108 34.31 -9.35 7.87
C ASP A 108 33.10 -10.05 7.19
N ASP A 109 33.26 -11.32 6.82
CA ASP A 109 32.23 -12.06 6.07
C ASP A 109 30.89 -12.18 6.82
N ASP A 110 30.93 -12.42 8.14
CA ASP A 110 29.72 -12.52 8.96
C ASP A 110 29.05 -11.14 9.10
N GLN A 111 29.84 -10.09 9.30
CA GLN A 111 29.37 -8.71 9.34
C GLN A 111 28.78 -8.25 8.01
N LEU A 112 29.31 -8.70 6.87
CA LEU A 112 28.75 -8.43 5.54
C LEU A 112 27.35 -9.04 5.39
N VAL A 113 27.16 -10.29 5.83
CA VAL A 113 25.85 -10.95 5.80
C VAL A 113 24.85 -10.19 6.68
N GLU A 114 25.26 -9.79 7.88
CA GLU A 114 24.39 -9.08 8.80
C GLU A 114 24.06 -7.66 8.32
N ALA A 115 25.04 -6.92 7.82
CA ALA A 115 24.84 -5.61 7.20
C ALA A 115 23.85 -5.70 6.03
N PHE A 116 23.95 -6.74 5.20
CA PHE A 116 23.01 -6.98 4.12
C PHE A 116 21.59 -7.23 4.63
N ARG A 117 21.39 -8.08 5.64
CA ARG A 117 20.08 -8.34 6.25
C ARG A 117 19.46 -7.08 6.85
N ILE A 118 20.24 -6.32 7.62
CA ILE A 118 19.80 -5.06 8.22
C ILE A 118 19.40 -4.07 7.11
N SER A 119 20.20 -3.93 6.04
CA SER A 119 19.89 -3.01 4.94
C SER A 119 18.55 -3.32 4.27
N ARG A 120 18.21 -4.61 4.12
CA ARG A 120 16.92 -5.04 3.56
C ARG A 120 15.76 -4.65 4.47
N THR A 121 15.87 -4.91 5.78
CA THR A 121 14.85 -4.51 6.75
C THR A 121 14.68 -2.99 6.79
N VAL A 122 15.77 -2.22 6.75
CA VAL A 122 15.72 -0.75 6.66
C VAL A 122 14.99 -0.32 5.38
N GLY A 123 15.32 -0.93 4.24
CA GLY A 123 14.63 -0.69 2.97
C GLY A 123 13.12 -0.93 3.07
N LYS A 124 12.71 -2.04 3.70
CA LYS A 124 11.30 -2.35 3.93
C LYS A 124 10.59 -1.32 4.79
N LYS A 125 11.16 -1.00 5.95
CA LYS A 125 10.58 -0.01 6.87
C LYS A 125 10.49 1.36 6.20
N THR A 126 11.45 1.73 5.36
CA THR A 126 11.46 3.00 4.63
C THR A 126 10.29 3.11 3.67
N TRP A 127 10.04 2.11 2.81
CA TRP A 127 8.89 2.19 1.91
C TRP A 127 7.55 2.05 2.64
N LEU A 128 7.49 1.30 3.75
CA LEU A 128 6.30 1.26 4.61
C LEU A 128 5.98 2.63 5.22
N ILE A 129 7.00 3.37 5.66
CA ILE A 129 6.82 4.75 6.12
C ILE A 129 6.28 5.64 4.99
N GLN A 130 6.80 5.50 3.76
CA GLN A 130 6.25 6.23 2.61
C GLN A 130 4.78 5.88 2.37
N ALA A 131 4.41 4.60 2.45
CA ALA A 131 3.02 4.16 2.32
C ALA A 131 2.11 4.73 3.42
N ALA A 132 2.58 4.76 4.67
CA ALA A 132 1.89 5.38 5.79
C ALA A 132 1.66 6.88 5.58
N ILE A 133 2.69 7.59 5.12
CA ILE A 133 2.63 9.04 4.82
C ILE A 133 1.61 9.30 3.73
N LEU A 134 1.62 8.51 2.65
CA LEU A 134 0.71 8.68 1.52
C LEU A 134 -0.74 8.35 1.92
N TYR A 135 -0.96 7.30 2.70
CA TYR A 135 -2.26 6.97 3.26
C TYR A 135 -2.78 8.09 4.16
N GLU A 136 -1.95 8.59 5.07
CA GLU A 136 -2.31 9.68 5.97
C GLU A 136 -2.58 10.97 5.21
N ALA A 137 -1.79 11.29 4.18
CA ALA A 137 -2.01 12.45 3.32
C ALA A 137 -3.35 12.34 2.56
N GLN A 138 -3.69 11.14 2.08
CA GLN A 138 -4.97 10.86 1.43
C GLN A 138 -6.16 11.10 2.37
N ARG A 139 -6.04 10.71 3.64
CA ARG A 139 -7.10 10.93 4.64
C ARG A 139 -7.28 12.39 5.07
N ARG A 140 -6.23 13.20 4.96
CA ARG A 140 -6.22 14.58 5.47
C ARG A 140 -6.72 15.64 4.48
N SER A 141 -7.27 15.24 3.35
CA SER A 141 -7.42 16.17 2.25
C SER A 141 -8.75 16.90 2.23
N VAL A 142 -8.58 18.21 2.16
CA VAL A 142 -9.64 19.19 2.21
C VAL A 142 -10.36 19.35 0.85
N TYR A 143 -9.91 18.69 -0.24
CA TYR A 143 -10.32 19.05 -1.62
C TYR A 143 -10.46 17.91 -2.68
N GLY A 144 -11.28 16.89 -2.43
CA GLY A 144 -11.91 16.07 -3.50
C GLY A 144 -11.00 15.41 -4.55
N GLU A 145 -11.54 15.06 -5.73
CA GLU A 145 -10.91 14.23 -6.79
C GLU A 145 -9.55 14.74 -7.35
N GLY A 146 -9.09 15.96 -7.02
CA GLY A 146 -7.75 16.47 -7.35
C GLY A 146 -6.67 16.18 -6.29
N MET A 147 -7.05 15.53 -5.20
CA MET A 147 -6.21 15.28 -4.03
C MET A 147 -5.00 14.39 -4.32
N LEU A 148 -5.20 13.24 -4.98
CA LEU A 148 -4.09 12.32 -5.26
C LEU A 148 -3.09 12.94 -6.23
N LEU A 149 -3.55 13.76 -7.18
CA LEU A 149 -2.69 14.58 -8.05
C LEU A 149 -1.89 15.61 -7.24
N GLY A 150 -2.54 16.31 -6.30
CA GLY A 150 -1.88 17.27 -5.42
C GLY A 150 -0.85 16.62 -4.49
N ILE A 151 -1.18 15.48 -3.89
CA ILE A 151 -0.29 14.64 -3.09
C ILE A 151 0.88 14.20 -3.95
N ALA A 152 0.62 13.54 -5.08
CA ALA A 152 1.64 13.06 -6.00
C ALA A 152 2.64 14.16 -6.39
N ARG A 153 2.14 15.36 -6.72
CA ARG A 153 2.98 16.52 -7.02
C ARG A 153 3.81 16.99 -5.83
N GLN A 154 3.22 17.09 -4.64
CA GLN A 154 3.89 17.56 -3.42
C GLN A 154 4.97 16.59 -2.92
N PHE A 155 4.73 15.28 -3.09
CA PHE A 155 5.65 14.21 -2.68
C PHE A 155 6.56 13.74 -3.81
N GLU A 156 6.49 14.37 -4.99
CA GLU A 156 7.32 14.05 -6.17
C GLU A 156 7.24 12.57 -6.60
N VAL A 157 6.03 11.99 -6.53
CA VAL A 157 5.76 10.60 -6.92
C VAL A 157 4.68 10.52 -8.00
N GLY A 158 4.64 9.41 -8.75
CA GLY A 158 3.55 9.17 -9.71
C GLY A 158 2.22 8.91 -9.01
N VAL A 159 1.11 9.41 -9.58
CA VAL A 159 -0.25 9.28 -9.01
C VAL A 159 -0.61 7.81 -8.73
N ARG A 160 -0.40 6.94 -9.72
CA ARG A 160 -0.65 5.49 -9.59
C ARG A 160 0.20 4.84 -8.49
N GLN A 161 1.42 5.34 -8.26
CA GLN A 161 2.29 4.84 -7.21
C GLN A 161 1.76 5.26 -5.83
N ALA A 162 1.35 6.53 -5.71
CA ALA A 162 0.75 7.06 -4.49
C ALA A 162 -0.50 6.28 -4.09
N GLU A 163 -1.39 6.02 -5.06
CA GLU A 163 -2.59 5.20 -4.89
C GLU A 163 -2.27 3.78 -4.41
N LYS A 164 -1.32 3.11 -5.07
CA LYS A 164 -0.91 1.73 -4.72
C LYS A 164 -0.36 1.65 -3.31
N TYR A 165 0.50 2.59 -2.91
CA TYR A 165 1.11 2.60 -1.59
C TYR A 165 0.08 2.91 -0.50
N ALA A 166 -0.80 3.89 -0.72
CA ALA A 166 -1.89 4.18 0.20
C ALA A 166 -2.85 2.98 0.35
N LEU A 167 -3.14 2.28 -0.74
CA LEU A 167 -3.93 1.04 -0.73
C LEU A 167 -3.23 -0.06 0.07
N VAL A 168 -1.93 -0.30 -0.15
CA VAL A 168 -1.16 -1.29 0.61
C VAL A 168 -1.24 -1.01 2.10
N TRP A 169 -1.06 0.25 2.51
CA TRP A 169 -1.17 0.62 3.93
C TRP A 169 -2.56 0.32 4.48
N ARG A 170 -3.60 0.78 3.79
CA ARG A 170 -4.99 0.54 4.16
C ARG A 170 -5.32 -0.95 4.29
N THR A 171 -4.87 -1.76 3.33
CA THR A 171 -5.20 -3.18 3.27
C THR A 171 -4.54 -3.97 4.38
N PHE A 172 -3.29 -3.67 4.72
CA PHE A 172 -2.47 -4.56 5.55
C PHE A 172 -2.07 -4.00 6.92
N PHE A 173 -2.05 -2.68 7.08
CA PHE A 173 -1.39 -2.01 8.21
C PHE A 173 -2.30 -0.99 8.92
N ASP A 174 -3.39 -0.56 8.30
CA ASP A 174 -4.39 0.26 8.98
C ASP A 174 -5.17 -0.60 9.96
N ARG A 175 -4.82 -0.47 11.24
CA ARG A 175 -5.63 -1.00 12.33
C ARG A 175 -6.69 0.05 12.62
N GLU A 176 -7.94 -0.22 12.28
CA GLU A 176 -9.06 0.62 12.74
C GLU A 176 -8.98 0.73 14.27
N GLU A 177 -8.66 1.93 14.76
CA GLU A 177 -8.50 2.23 16.19
C GLU A 177 -9.87 2.44 16.88
N THR A 178 -10.92 1.77 16.40
CA THR A 178 -12.29 1.85 16.94
C THR A 178 -12.86 0.46 17.27
N SER A 179 -12.83 0.16 18.57
CA SER A 179 -13.82 -0.56 19.40
C SER A 179 -14.77 -1.62 18.81
N GLU A 180 -14.84 -2.75 19.55
CA GLU A 180 -16.05 -3.56 19.79
C GLU A 180 -16.67 -4.34 18.62
N ALA A 181 -15.87 -5.09 17.86
CA ALA A 181 -16.40 -6.23 17.11
C ALA A 181 -16.40 -7.52 17.99
N PRO A 182 -17.45 -8.36 17.97
CA PRO A 182 -17.47 -9.64 18.69
C PRO A 182 -16.33 -10.55 18.23
N PRO A 183 -15.82 -11.45 19.10
CA PRO A 183 -14.59 -12.23 18.88
C PRO A 183 -14.71 -13.36 17.84
N GLU A 184 -15.73 -13.38 16.98
CA GLU A 184 -16.05 -14.57 16.17
C GLU A 184 -15.58 -14.53 14.71
N THR A 185 -14.97 -13.44 14.23
CA THR A 185 -14.39 -13.40 12.86
C THR A 185 -12.87 -13.31 12.81
N SER A 186 -12.16 -13.33 13.95
CA SER A 186 -10.70 -13.16 14.01
C SER A 186 -9.88 -14.45 13.80
N MET A 187 -10.49 -15.57 13.40
CA MET A 187 -9.75 -16.85 13.26
C MET A 187 -8.88 -16.96 11.99
N ASN A 188 -8.89 -15.97 11.08
CA ASN A 188 -8.13 -16.01 9.83
C ASN A 188 -7.37 -14.70 9.52
N SER A 189 -7.02 -13.89 10.53
CA SER A 189 -6.16 -12.73 10.30
C SER A 189 -4.70 -13.16 10.21
N VAL A 190 -4.14 -13.14 8.99
CA VAL A 190 -2.70 -13.31 8.79
C VAL A 190 -1.98 -12.17 9.50
N ASN A 191 -1.05 -12.49 10.39
CA ASN A 191 -0.22 -11.49 11.04
C ASN A 191 0.81 -10.93 10.04
N VAL A 192 0.47 -9.81 9.39
CA VAL A 192 1.34 -9.16 8.41
C VAL A 192 2.67 -8.69 9.03
N ASP A 193 2.69 -8.40 10.33
CA ASP A 193 3.92 -8.01 11.05
C ASP A 193 4.97 -9.13 11.07
N ALA A 194 4.55 -10.40 10.89
CA ALA A 194 5.42 -11.57 10.82
C ALA A 194 5.91 -11.90 9.38
N ILE A 195 5.48 -11.15 8.37
CA ILE A 195 5.87 -11.40 6.96
C ILE A 195 7.23 -10.73 6.69
N PHE A 196 8.16 -11.46 6.05
CA PHE A 196 9.54 -11.03 5.73
C PHE A 196 9.76 -10.71 4.25
N LEU A 197 8.69 -10.52 3.47
CA LEU A 197 8.78 -9.99 2.12
C LEU A 197 9.24 -8.53 2.20
N GLU A 198 10.39 -8.22 1.61
CA GLU A 198 11.04 -6.91 1.74
C GLU A 198 10.62 -5.92 0.65
N GLU A 199 10.29 -6.43 -0.55
CA GLU A 199 9.99 -5.59 -1.70
C GLU A 199 8.51 -5.13 -1.72
N PRO A 200 8.23 -3.87 -2.05
CA PRO A 200 6.86 -3.34 -2.13
C PRO A 200 5.98 -4.11 -3.12
N SER A 201 6.58 -4.65 -4.19
CA SER A 201 5.88 -5.32 -5.28
C SER A 201 4.99 -6.48 -4.81
N TRP A 202 5.43 -7.24 -3.80
CA TRP A 202 4.64 -8.34 -3.23
C TRP A 202 3.32 -7.83 -2.64
N TYR A 203 3.39 -6.76 -1.86
CA TYR A 203 2.25 -6.14 -1.21
C TYR A 203 1.33 -5.47 -2.23
N VAL A 204 1.92 -4.75 -3.19
CA VAL A 204 1.15 -4.08 -4.24
C VAL A 204 0.35 -5.10 -5.04
N VAL A 205 0.99 -6.17 -5.54
CA VAL A 205 0.31 -7.22 -6.31
C VAL A 205 -0.79 -7.88 -5.49
N ALA A 206 -0.49 -8.27 -4.24
CA ALA A 206 -1.48 -8.89 -3.37
C ALA A 206 -2.70 -7.99 -3.14
N ALA A 207 -2.49 -6.67 -2.95
CA ALA A 207 -3.55 -5.69 -2.71
C ALA A 207 -4.34 -5.31 -3.96
N THR A 208 -3.72 -5.28 -5.14
CA THR A 208 -4.39 -4.80 -6.37
C THR A 208 -4.92 -5.91 -7.28
N GLU A 209 -4.34 -7.11 -7.20
CA GLU A 209 -4.61 -8.19 -8.16
C GLU A 209 -5.31 -9.40 -7.53
N SER A 210 -5.52 -9.44 -6.20
CA SER A 210 -6.12 -10.59 -5.51
C SER A 210 -7.40 -10.23 -4.73
N PRO A 211 -8.36 -11.18 -4.60
CA PRO A 211 -9.55 -10.99 -3.76
C PRO A 211 -9.29 -11.22 -2.27
N ALA A 212 -8.14 -11.82 -1.91
CA ALA A 212 -7.79 -12.17 -0.53
C ALA A 212 -6.34 -11.77 -0.23
N PRO A 213 -6.02 -10.45 -0.17
CA PRO A 213 -4.65 -9.95 -0.14
C PRO A 213 -3.78 -10.56 0.97
N HIS A 214 -4.35 -10.71 2.17
CA HIS A 214 -3.65 -11.27 3.34
C HIS A 214 -3.21 -12.72 3.13
N LYS A 215 -4.10 -13.57 2.58
CA LYS A 215 -3.80 -14.97 2.32
C LYS A 215 -2.75 -15.13 1.23
N TRP A 216 -2.87 -14.34 0.16
CA TRP A 216 -1.90 -14.35 -0.94
C TRP A 216 -0.53 -13.86 -0.53
N LEU A 217 -0.47 -12.88 0.38
CA LEU A 217 0.80 -12.40 0.92
C LEU A 217 1.48 -13.45 1.82
N ALA A 218 0.71 -14.20 2.63
CA ALA A 218 1.23 -15.36 3.38
C ALA A 218 1.73 -16.46 2.44
N TYR A 219 0.94 -16.81 1.42
CA TYR A 219 1.33 -17.78 0.40
C TYR A 219 2.64 -17.38 -0.29
N ALA A 220 2.81 -16.10 -0.65
CA ALA A 220 4.05 -15.62 -1.24
C ALA A 220 5.25 -15.74 -0.30
N GLN A 221 5.06 -15.50 1.00
CA GLN A 221 6.09 -15.68 2.03
C GLN A 221 6.55 -17.14 2.09
N ASP A 222 5.60 -18.08 2.15
CA ASP A 222 5.88 -19.51 2.20
C ASP A 222 6.58 -19.98 0.93
N ARG A 223 6.08 -19.59 -0.24
CA ARG A 223 6.71 -19.91 -1.54
C ARG A 223 8.11 -19.35 -1.68
N LYS A 224 8.36 -18.13 -1.19
CA LYS A 224 9.69 -17.50 -1.23
C LYS A 224 10.66 -18.16 -0.26
N ALA A 225 10.17 -18.69 0.86
CA ALA A 225 10.95 -19.47 1.82
C ALA A 225 11.33 -20.84 1.25
N GLU A 226 10.40 -21.53 0.58
CA GLU A 226 10.64 -22.79 -0.13
C GLU A 226 11.56 -22.62 -1.34
N ASN A 227 11.33 -21.57 -2.13
CA ASN A 227 12.05 -21.27 -3.36
C ASN A 227 12.50 -19.81 -3.38
N PRO A 228 13.77 -19.52 -3.03
CA PRO A 228 14.32 -18.17 -3.09
C PRO A 228 14.25 -17.50 -4.47
N ARG A 229 14.10 -18.27 -5.56
CA ARG A 229 13.95 -17.75 -6.93
C ARG A 229 12.52 -17.36 -7.29
N TYR A 230 11.53 -17.71 -6.45
CA TYR A 230 10.14 -17.33 -6.67
C TYR A 230 10.01 -15.82 -6.88
N SER A 231 9.48 -15.42 -8.02
CA SER A 231 9.46 -14.03 -8.47
C SER A 231 8.08 -13.40 -8.37
N ILE A 232 8.03 -12.08 -8.47
CA ILE A 232 6.76 -11.34 -8.58
C ILE A 232 5.94 -11.78 -9.80
N SER A 233 6.62 -12.15 -10.90
CA SER A 233 5.94 -12.66 -12.09
C SER A 233 5.24 -13.98 -11.81
N ASP A 234 5.93 -14.91 -11.14
CA ASP A 234 5.34 -16.20 -10.73
C ASP A 234 4.16 -15.97 -9.78
N PHE A 235 4.28 -15.02 -8.85
CA PHE A 235 3.21 -14.67 -7.93
C PHE A 235 1.96 -14.11 -8.61
N ARG A 236 2.14 -13.23 -9.61
CA ARG A 236 1.04 -12.77 -10.44
C ARG A 236 0.39 -13.92 -11.20
N SER A 237 1.20 -14.79 -11.80
CA SER A 237 0.72 -15.97 -12.51
C SER A 237 -0.07 -16.90 -11.60
N ASP A 238 0.38 -17.12 -10.36
CA ASP A 238 -0.33 -17.93 -9.37
C ASP A 238 -1.70 -17.32 -9.04
N ILE A 239 -1.77 -16.02 -8.74
CA ILE A 239 -3.02 -15.30 -8.47
C ILE A 239 -4.00 -15.45 -9.64
N GLN A 240 -3.51 -15.24 -10.87
CA GLN A 240 -4.29 -15.33 -12.10
C GLN A 240 -4.71 -16.77 -12.42
N SER A 241 -3.87 -17.76 -12.13
CA SER A 241 -4.17 -19.18 -12.40
C SER A 241 -5.27 -19.74 -11.51
N VAL A 242 -5.40 -19.21 -10.28
CA VAL A 242 -6.50 -19.52 -9.35
C VAL A 242 -7.77 -18.73 -9.72
N HIS A 243 -7.71 -17.82 -10.71
CA HIS A 243 -8.82 -16.99 -11.17
C HIS A 243 -9.06 -17.05 -12.70
N PRO A 244 -10.03 -17.85 -13.15
CA PRO A 244 -11.02 -17.41 -14.13
C PRO A 244 -12.37 -17.13 -13.43
N PRO A 245 -13.27 -16.31 -14.00
CA PRO A 245 -14.50 -15.91 -13.31
C PRO A 245 -15.48 -17.08 -13.26
N SER A 246 -15.55 -17.80 -12.14
CA SER A 246 -16.78 -18.42 -11.61
C SER A 246 -16.54 -19.05 -10.24
N VAL A 247 -17.32 -18.55 -9.27
CA VAL A 247 -18.03 -19.21 -8.16
C VAL A 247 -17.67 -20.70 -7.89
N GLU A 248 -17.41 -20.97 -6.60
CA GLU A 248 -17.44 -22.28 -5.92
C GLU A 248 -16.29 -23.28 -6.18
N ASN A 249 -15.36 -23.34 -5.22
CA ASN A 249 -15.07 -24.54 -4.38
C ASN A 249 -13.62 -24.52 -3.87
N LEU A 250 -13.43 -24.22 -2.58
CA LEU A 250 -12.23 -24.60 -1.85
C LEU A 250 -12.52 -25.96 -1.19
N VAL A 251 -11.98 -27.04 -1.77
CA VAL A 251 -11.85 -28.36 -1.14
C VAL A 251 -10.36 -28.73 -1.18
N PRO A 252 -9.80 -29.38 -0.14
CA PRO A 252 -8.36 -29.47 0.09
C PRO A 252 -7.68 -30.41 -0.92
N ALA A 253 -6.39 -30.14 -1.13
CA ALA A 253 -5.50 -30.91 -1.98
C ALA A 253 -5.57 -32.43 -1.69
N GLY A 254 -6.12 -33.16 -2.64
CA GLY A 254 -5.98 -34.61 -2.79
C GLY A 254 -5.61 -34.90 -4.24
N ASP A 255 -4.48 -35.58 -4.43
CA ASP A 255 -4.00 -36.23 -5.65
C ASP A 255 -3.99 -35.42 -6.96
N ALA A 256 -2.87 -34.73 -7.20
CA ALA A 256 -2.46 -34.32 -8.55
C ALA A 256 -1.72 -35.47 -9.26
N GLY A 257 -2.42 -36.60 -9.42
CA GLY A 257 -2.08 -37.65 -10.37
C GLY A 257 -3.00 -37.56 -11.58
N GLU A 258 -2.41 -37.43 -12.76
CA GLU A 258 -3.04 -37.72 -14.06
C GLU A 258 -4.28 -36.88 -14.45
N ARG A 259 -4.03 -35.82 -15.24
CA ARG A 259 -4.60 -35.70 -16.60
C ARG A 259 -3.92 -34.59 -17.41
N ARG A 260 -3.20 -35.06 -18.42
CA ARG A 260 -2.73 -34.30 -19.58
C ARG A 260 -3.88 -33.60 -20.30
N GLY A 261 -3.56 -32.45 -20.88
CA GLY A 261 -3.80 -32.23 -22.31
C GLY A 261 -4.86 -31.21 -22.66
N ARG A 262 -4.42 -30.00 -23.04
CA ARG A 262 -4.62 -29.43 -24.40
C ARG A 262 -3.89 -28.09 -24.56
N TRP A 263 -2.94 -28.11 -25.50
CA TRP A 263 -2.54 -27.06 -26.44
C TRP A 263 -2.73 -25.59 -26.05
N TRP A 264 -1.63 -24.89 -25.70
CA TRP A 264 -1.43 -23.48 -26.05
C TRP A 264 0.04 -23.18 -26.38
N GLN A 265 0.31 -23.18 -27.70
CA GLN A 265 1.18 -22.27 -28.48
C GLN A 265 2.64 -22.04 -28.04
N CYS A 266 3.58 -22.59 -28.82
CA CYS A 266 5.00 -22.19 -28.80
C CYS A 266 5.16 -20.71 -29.21
N PRO A 267 5.65 -19.82 -28.34
CA PRO A 267 5.88 -18.42 -28.71
C PRO A 267 7.23 -18.30 -29.40
N TRP A 268 7.21 -18.18 -30.73
CA TRP A 268 8.39 -17.83 -31.52
C TRP A 268 8.63 -16.32 -31.48
N VAL A 269 9.86 -15.92 -31.17
CA VAL A 269 10.41 -14.62 -31.55
C VAL A 269 11.61 -14.95 -32.41
N GLN A 270 11.53 -14.80 -33.73
CA GLN A 270 12.71 -15.06 -34.57
C GLN A 270 13.90 -14.23 -34.07
N PRO A 271 15.09 -14.82 -33.85
CA PRO A 271 15.52 -16.20 -34.15
C PRO A 271 15.63 -17.18 -32.94
N PHE A 272 14.86 -17.07 -31.84
CA PHE A 272 15.06 -17.84 -30.60
C PHE A 272 13.89 -18.78 -30.21
N CYS A 273 14.22 -19.99 -29.73
CA CYS A 273 13.28 -20.95 -29.11
C CYS A 273 13.29 -20.75 -27.58
N THR A 274 12.15 -20.45 -26.95
CA THR A 274 12.05 -20.04 -25.52
C THR A 274 12.06 -21.20 -24.51
N ARG A 275 12.15 -22.45 -24.98
CA ARG A 275 12.04 -23.65 -24.12
C ARG A 275 13.26 -23.88 -23.21
N ASP A 276 14.47 -23.60 -23.70
CA ASP A 276 15.71 -23.91 -22.97
C ASP A 276 16.56 -22.67 -22.63
N GLY A 277 16.06 -21.46 -22.92
CA GLY A 277 16.74 -20.21 -22.59
C GLY A 277 18.08 -19.99 -23.31
N ARG A 278 18.39 -20.78 -24.35
CA ARG A 278 19.62 -20.68 -25.17
C ARG A 278 19.28 -20.49 -26.66
N PRO A 279 20.08 -19.73 -27.42
CA PRO A 279 19.96 -19.69 -28.87
C PRO A 279 20.33 -21.06 -29.45
N ILE A 280 19.37 -21.77 -30.02
CA ILE A 280 19.60 -23.03 -30.76
C ILE A 280 19.00 -22.91 -32.17
N PRO A 281 19.63 -23.51 -33.20
CA PRO A 281 19.08 -23.58 -34.55
C PRO A 281 17.70 -24.27 -34.58
N VAL A 282 16.86 -23.88 -35.54
CA VAL A 282 15.45 -24.33 -35.65
C VAL A 282 15.36 -25.85 -35.82
N GLU A 283 16.36 -26.46 -36.45
CA GLU A 283 16.44 -27.89 -36.71
C GLU A 283 16.71 -28.71 -35.44
N GLU A 284 17.22 -28.07 -34.38
CA GLU A 284 17.58 -28.69 -33.10
C GLU A 284 16.51 -28.48 -32.02
N CYS A 285 15.61 -27.50 -32.18
CA CYS A 285 14.47 -27.36 -31.29
C CYS A 285 13.45 -28.44 -31.67
N GLY A 286 13.36 -29.53 -30.89
CA GLY A 286 12.53 -30.73 -31.11
C GLY A 286 11.00 -30.52 -31.14
N CYS A 287 10.54 -29.42 -31.72
CA CYS A 287 9.18 -29.13 -32.12
C CYS A 287 9.03 -29.66 -33.56
N GLU A 288 8.38 -30.82 -33.73
CA GLU A 288 8.09 -31.35 -35.06
C GLU A 288 7.31 -30.31 -35.87
N ARG A 289 7.82 -29.93 -37.05
CA ARG A 289 7.04 -29.22 -38.06
C ARG A 289 5.96 -30.20 -38.54
N ASP A 290 4.70 -29.97 -38.14
CA ASP A 290 3.57 -30.49 -38.90
C ASP A 290 3.70 -29.98 -40.33
N ARG A 291 4.22 -30.83 -41.22
CA ARG A 291 4.21 -30.59 -42.66
C ARG A 291 2.75 -30.70 -43.13
N ASP A 292 2.28 -29.60 -43.69
CA ASP A 292 1.29 -29.49 -44.76
C ASP A 292 -0.06 -30.19 -44.58
N ALA A 293 -1.05 -29.43 -44.09
CA ALA A 293 -2.45 -29.66 -44.40
C ALA A 293 -2.78 -29.21 -45.83
N ALA A 294 -2.18 -29.88 -46.83
CA ALA A 294 -2.55 -29.73 -48.23
C ALA A 294 -2.26 -31.04 -48.98
N VAL A 295 -3.14 -32.03 -48.82
CA VAL A 295 -3.59 -33.03 -49.82
C VAL A 295 -4.55 -33.98 -49.09
N ALA A 296 -5.84 -33.64 -49.11
CA ALA A 296 -6.92 -34.58 -48.79
C ALA A 296 -8.10 -34.32 -49.75
N VAL A 297 -7.80 -34.33 -51.05
CA VAL A 297 -8.78 -34.60 -52.10
C VAL A 297 -8.18 -35.68 -52.99
N ALA A 298 -8.36 -36.94 -52.62
CA ALA A 298 -8.40 -38.09 -53.53
C ALA A 298 -8.62 -39.37 -52.73
N GLY A 299 -9.64 -40.15 -53.11
CA GLY A 299 -9.64 -41.60 -52.85
C GLY A 299 -10.71 -42.12 -51.89
N ARG A 300 -11.99 -42.13 -52.32
CA ARG A 300 -12.89 -43.25 -52.01
C ARG A 300 -12.86 -44.21 -53.21
N SER A 301 -12.15 -45.33 -53.02
CA SER A 301 -12.32 -46.72 -53.50
C SER A 301 -12.87 -47.06 -54.90
N PRO A 302 -12.63 -48.28 -55.43
CA PRO A 302 -11.91 -49.44 -54.87
C PRO A 302 -10.55 -49.74 -55.50
#